data_AF-A0A6M1U8A7-F1
#
_entry.id   AF-A0A6M1U8A7-F1
#
_cell.length_a   1.000
_cell.length_b   1.000
_cell.length_c   1.000
_cell.angle_alpha   90.00
_cell.angle_beta   90.00
_cell.angle_gamma   90.00
#
_symmetry.space_group_name_H-M   'P 1'
#
loop_
_entity.id
_entity.type
_entity.pdbx_description
1 polymer ?
#
loop_
_entity_poly.entity_id
_entity_poly.type
_entity_poly.pdbx_seq_one_letter_code
_entity_poly.pdbx_strand_id
1 'polypeptide(L)'
;MTDFMLDCPKSGEPCYCTKECSAIASRRIDKRDLLHDLSICNAATPGPLNTDGYEVFTEYVDTTLDDALIARFKSDDDAIFFAEARTGWPHAIERALKAENERDLAFNMYVVADENCKRLESEVDRLRGVLEYFAVSPIFRFVESPHSLRQMAQMALRKEATADDQ
;
A
#
# COMPACT_ATOMS: atom_id res chain seq x y z
N MET A 1 24.09 -16.28 19.01
CA MET A 1 23.35 -15.01 19.18
C MET A 1 24.36 -13.90 18.99
N THR A 2 24.68 -13.59 17.73
CA THR A 2 25.69 -12.60 17.36
C THR A 2 24.99 -11.27 17.20
N ASP A 3 25.19 -10.36 18.16
CA ASP A 3 24.82 -8.97 18.02
C ASP A 3 25.51 -8.41 16.76
N PHE A 4 24.70 -7.99 15.79
CA PHE A 4 25.16 -7.19 14.67
C PHE A 4 25.57 -5.81 15.21
N MET A 5 26.82 -5.69 15.66
CA MET A 5 27.48 -4.42 15.91
C MET A 5 27.64 -3.71 14.57
N LEU A 6 26.73 -2.80 14.25
CA LEU A 6 26.94 -1.83 13.18
C LEU A 6 27.81 -0.70 13.73
N ASP A 7 28.96 -0.49 13.08
CA ASP A 7 29.90 0.58 13.44
C ASP A 7 29.25 1.97 13.30
N CYS A 8 29.45 2.82 14.30
CA CYS A 8 28.97 4.19 14.28
C CYS A 8 29.75 5.01 13.24
N PRO A 9 29.09 5.62 12.24
CA PRO A 9 29.76 6.29 11.12
C PRO A 9 30.49 7.59 11.49
N LYS A 10 30.50 7.98 12.78
CA LYS A 10 31.15 9.20 13.26
C LYS A 10 32.40 8.98 14.12
N SER A 11 32.63 7.78 14.67
CA SER A 11 33.71 7.61 15.66
C SER A 11 34.47 6.28 15.62
N GLY A 12 34.00 5.25 14.92
CA GLY A 12 34.71 3.95 14.91
C GLY A 12 34.82 3.29 16.29
N GLU A 13 34.02 3.72 17.27
CA GLU A 13 33.90 3.12 18.60
C GLU A 13 32.48 2.58 18.81
N PRO A 14 32.30 1.51 19.62
CA PRO A 14 31.00 0.92 19.90
C PRO A 14 30.10 1.91 20.65
N CYS A 15 29.06 2.39 19.96
CA CYS A 15 28.13 3.39 20.51
C CYS A 15 26.93 2.69 21.16
N TYR A 16 26.73 2.95 22.45
CA TYR A 16 25.53 2.58 23.19
C TYR A 16 24.53 3.74 23.11
N CYS A 17 23.74 3.74 22.04
CA CYS A 17 22.41 4.36 21.92
C CYS A 17 22.10 5.61 22.78
N THR A 18 22.50 6.79 22.31
CA THR A 18 21.81 8.05 22.66
C THR A 18 20.70 8.37 21.65
N LYS A 19 19.69 9.15 22.05
CA LYS A 19 18.54 9.58 21.20
C LYS A 19 18.95 10.28 19.90
N GLU A 20 20.21 10.68 19.75
CA GLU A 20 20.76 11.26 18.53
C GLU A 20 21.14 10.19 17.49
N CYS A 21 21.43 8.95 17.91
CA CYS A 21 21.68 7.84 16.99
C CYS A 21 20.39 7.34 16.31
N SER A 22 19.23 7.47 16.94
CA SER A 22 17.94 7.21 16.28
C SER A 22 17.67 8.16 15.10
N ALA A 23 18.23 9.37 15.11
CA ALA A 23 18.15 10.30 13.99
C ALA A 23 19.10 9.90 12.84
N ILE A 24 20.21 9.23 13.14
CA ILE A 24 21.14 8.69 12.12
C ILE A 24 20.64 7.35 11.57
N ALA A 25 20.00 6.50 12.38
CA ALA A 25 19.24 5.33 11.91
C ALA A 25 18.01 5.74 11.09
N SER A 26 17.55 6.99 11.24
CA SER A 26 16.52 7.61 10.40
C SER A 26 17.09 8.25 9.12
N ARG A 27 18.40 8.14 8.83
CA ARG A 27 18.86 8.24 7.44
C ARG A 27 18.21 7.07 6.72
N ARG A 28 17.13 7.37 6.00
CA ARG A 28 16.53 6.60 4.92
C ARG A 28 17.38 5.37 4.60
N ILE A 29 16.97 4.22 5.14
CA ILE A 29 17.03 3.02 4.32
C ILE A 29 16.08 3.37 3.18
N ASP A 30 16.62 3.92 2.09
CA ASP A 30 15.84 4.06 0.86
C ASP A 30 15.23 2.68 0.62
N LYS A 31 13.89 2.64 0.51
CA LYS A 31 13.18 1.37 0.33
C LYS A 31 13.90 0.61 -0.78
N ARG A 32 14.37 -0.58 -0.46
CA ARG A 32 15.08 -1.42 -1.41
C ARG A 32 14.17 -1.65 -2.62
N ASP A 33 14.71 -1.50 -3.82
CA ASP A 33 13.93 -1.66 -5.05
C ASP A 33 13.63 -3.14 -5.27
N LEU A 34 12.45 -3.56 -4.80
CA LEU A 34 11.99 -4.94 -4.89
C LEU A 34 11.80 -5.41 -6.34
N LEU A 35 11.52 -4.51 -7.29
CA LEU A 35 11.43 -4.87 -8.71
C LEU A 35 12.82 -5.18 -9.26
N HIS A 36 13.82 -4.38 -8.89
CA HIS A 36 15.21 -4.66 -9.23
C HIS A 36 15.70 -5.97 -8.60
N ASP A 37 15.41 -6.20 -7.32
CA ASP A 37 15.76 -7.45 -6.64
C ASP A 37 15.08 -8.66 -7.29
N LEU A 38 13.80 -8.56 -7.67
CA LEU A 38 13.08 -9.63 -8.36
C LEU A 38 13.70 -9.92 -9.73
N SER A 39 14.10 -8.88 -10.47
CA SER A 39 14.79 -9.03 -11.76
C SER A 39 16.11 -9.79 -11.60
N ILE A 40 16.91 -9.45 -10.58
CA ILE A 40 18.14 -10.18 -10.26
C ILE A 40 17.83 -11.64 -9.89
N CYS A 41 16.77 -11.87 -9.11
CA CYS A 41 16.38 -13.23 -8.73
C CYS A 41 16.00 -14.07 -9.95
N ASN A 42 15.21 -13.51 -10.87
CA ASN A 42 14.74 -14.17 -12.08
C ASN A 42 15.83 -14.34 -13.15
N ALA A 43 16.82 -13.45 -13.20
CA ALA A 43 17.95 -13.55 -14.12
C ALA A 43 19.01 -14.57 -13.67
N ALA A 44 18.92 -15.07 -12.45
CA ALA A 44 19.85 -16.05 -11.93
C ALA A 44 19.64 -17.43 -12.56
N THR A 45 20.61 -18.33 -12.34
CA THR A 45 20.59 -19.69 -12.86
C THR A 45 19.26 -20.38 -12.51
N PRO A 46 18.47 -20.80 -13.51
CA PRO A 46 17.18 -21.41 -13.29
C PRO A 46 17.31 -22.86 -12.83
N GLY A 47 16.28 -23.35 -12.14
CA GLY A 47 16.18 -24.73 -11.67
C GLY A 47 16.53 -24.91 -10.19
N PRO A 48 16.22 -26.08 -9.63
CA PRO A 48 16.64 -26.42 -8.27
C PRO A 48 18.17 -26.44 -8.17
N LEU A 49 18.67 -25.96 -7.05
CA LEU A 49 20.08 -26.07 -6.70
C LEU A 49 20.27 -27.28 -5.80
N ASN A 50 21.23 -28.13 -6.15
CA ASN A 50 21.63 -29.28 -5.35
C ASN A 50 22.80 -28.90 -4.45
N THR A 51 22.92 -29.59 -3.32
CA THR A 51 23.99 -29.36 -2.35
C THR A 51 24.74 -30.66 -2.09
N ASP A 52 26.07 -30.61 -2.13
CA ASP A 52 26.95 -31.70 -1.69
C ASP A 52 27.98 -31.12 -0.70
N GLY A 53 27.77 -31.39 0.58
CA GLY A 53 28.52 -30.75 1.67
C GLY A 53 28.43 -29.22 1.61
N TYR A 54 29.58 -28.58 1.44
CA TYR A 54 29.71 -27.12 1.38
C TYR A 54 29.61 -26.55 -0.05
N GLU A 55 29.27 -27.37 -1.04
CA GLU A 55 29.22 -27.00 -2.45
C GLU A 55 27.76 -26.98 -2.95
N VAL A 56 27.44 -25.98 -3.79
CA VAL A 56 26.12 -25.84 -4.42
C VAL A 56 26.25 -25.94 -5.93
N PHE A 57 25.42 -26.77 -6.54
CA PHE A 57 25.46 -27.10 -7.96
C PHE A 57 24.10 -26.91 -8.63
N THR A 58 24.12 -26.78 -9.95
CA THR A 58 22.89 -26.84 -10.77
C THR A 58 22.52 -28.28 -11.05
N GLU A 59 21.24 -28.63 -10.99
CA GLU A 59 20.76 -29.89 -11.57
C GLU A 59 20.73 -29.75 -13.12
N TYR A 60 21.68 -30.35 -13.85
CA TYR A 60 21.62 -30.37 -15.31
C TYR A 60 20.70 -31.51 -15.80
N VAL A 61 19.78 -31.15 -16.70
CA VAL A 61 18.81 -32.09 -17.32
C VAL A 61 19.40 -32.81 -18.55
N ASP A 62 20.68 -32.61 -18.90
CA ASP A 62 21.26 -33.22 -20.11
C ASP A 62 22.64 -33.85 -19.85
N THR A 63 22.68 -35.17 -20.01
CA THR A 63 23.65 -36.17 -19.52
C THR A 63 25.09 -36.09 -20.04
N THR A 64 25.59 -34.94 -20.49
CA THR A 64 26.91 -34.85 -21.17
C THR A 64 27.91 -33.86 -20.58
N LEU A 65 27.55 -33.10 -19.54
CA LEU A 65 28.45 -32.15 -18.86
C LEU A 65 28.30 -32.27 -17.34
N ASP A 66 29.44 -32.32 -16.65
CA ASP A 66 29.52 -32.36 -15.18
C ASP A 66 28.74 -31.19 -14.54
N ASP A 67 28.16 -31.44 -13.37
CA ASP A 67 27.41 -30.46 -12.58
C ASP A 67 28.20 -29.15 -12.43
N ALA A 68 27.57 -28.02 -12.80
CA ALA A 68 28.22 -26.72 -12.72
C ALA A 68 28.20 -26.22 -11.26
N LEU A 69 29.39 -26.12 -10.67
CA LEU A 69 29.58 -25.51 -9.34
C LEU A 69 29.20 -24.02 -9.38
N ILE A 70 28.18 -23.65 -8.60
CA ILE A 70 27.71 -22.27 -8.45
C ILE A 70 28.45 -21.54 -7.34
N ALA A 71 28.61 -22.18 -6.19
CA ALA A 71 29.20 -21.57 -5.02
C ALA A 71 29.79 -22.60 -4.05
N ARG A 72 30.77 -22.15 -3.26
CA ARG A 72 31.32 -22.87 -2.11
C ARG A 72 31.12 -22.07 -0.84
N PHE A 73 30.70 -22.74 0.21
CA PHE A 73 30.46 -22.16 1.52
C PHE A 73 31.46 -22.69 2.55
N LYS A 74 31.41 -22.14 3.76
CA LYS A 74 32.26 -22.60 4.87
C LYS A 74 31.61 -23.75 5.65
N SER A 75 30.29 -23.89 5.53
CA SER A 75 29.50 -24.90 6.21
C SER A 75 28.42 -25.43 5.29
N ASP A 76 28.00 -26.67 5.54
CA ASP A 76 26.90 -27.32 4.82
C ASP A 76 25.57 -26.59 5.08
N ASP A 77 25.39 -26.06 6.30
CA ASP A 77 24.21 -25.27 6.69
C ASP A 77 24.06 -24.02 5.81
N ASP A 78 25.16 -23.32 5.51
CA ASP A 78 25.15 -22.14 4.63
C ASP A 78 24.79 -22.51 3.18
N ALA A 79 25.29 -23.66 2.70
CA ALA A 79 25.01 -24.16 1.36
C ALA A 79 23.53 -24.54 1.20
N ILE A 80 22.98 -25.26 2.18
CA ILE A 80 21.54 -25.62 2.25
C ILE A 80 20.70 -24.35 2.32
N PHE A 81 21.05 -23.42 3.22
CA PHE A 81 20.33 -22.15 3.35
C PHE A 81 20.29 -21.40 2.01
N PHE A 82 21.41 -21.30 1.30
CA PHE A 82 21.46 -20.63 0.01
C PHE A 82 20.58 -21.31 -1.06
N ALA A 83 20.64 -22.64 -1.16
CA ALA A 83 19.85 -23.41 -2.13
C ALA A 83 18.34 -23.25 -1.87
N GLU A 84 17.90 -23.41 -0.62
CA GLU A 84 16.50 -23.24 -0.24
C GLU A 84 16.03 -21.79 -0.41
N ALA A 85 16.84 -20.83 0.05
CA ALA A 85 16.57 -19.41 -0.10
C ALA A 85 16.33 -19.04 -1.56
N ARG A 86 17.10 -19.59 -2.50
CA ARG A 86 16.92 -19.31 -3.93
C ARG A 86 15.56 -19.72 -4.48
N THR A 87 15.00 -20.83 -4.01
CA THR A 87 13.64 -21.24 -4.41
C THR A 87 12.56 -20.37 -3.77
N GLY A 88 12.77 -19.91 -2.53
CA GLY A 88 11.76 -19.15 -1.77
C GLY A 88 11.74 -17.64 -2.03
N TRP A 89 12.88 -17.05 -2.40
CA TRP A 89 13.06 -15.59 -2.48
C TRP A 89 12.23 -14.90 -3.56
N PRO A 90 12.16 -15.37 -4.83
CA PRO A 90 11.33 -14.74 -5.84
C PRO A 90 9.87 -14.59 -5.38
N HIS A 91 9.31 -15.68 -4.84
CA HIS A 91 7.95 -15.68 -4.30
C HIS A 91 7.77 -14.78 -3.08
N ALA A 92 8.77 -14.67 -2.21
CA ALA A 92 8.72 -13.75 -1.08
C ALA A 92 8.69 -12.29 -1.54
N ILE A 93 9.51 -11.94 -2.55
CA ILE A 93 9.57 -10.60 -3.13
C ILE A 93 8.26 -10.27 -3.87
N GLU A 94 7.72 -11.21 -4.65
CA GLU A 94 6.41 -11.06 -5.32
C GLU A 94 5.29 -10.79 -4.31
N ARG A 95 5.23 -11.53 -3.20
CA ARG A 95 4.26 -11.28 -2.13
C ARG A 95 4.44 -9.91 -1.49
N ALA A 96 5.68 -9.48 -1.27
CA ALA A 96 5.97 -8.16 -0.73
C ALA A 96 5.48 -7.05 -1.68
N LEU A 97 5.81 -7.14 -2.98
CA LEU A 97 5.34 -6.21 -4.01
C LEU A 97 3.81 -6.14 -4.08
N LYS A 98 3.14 -7.30 -4.04
CA LYS A 98 1.67 -7.37 -4.02
C LYS A 98 1.10 -6.65 -2.79
N ALA A 99 1.66 -6.92 -1.61
CA ALA A 99 1.22 -6.27 -0.38
C ALA A 99 1.46 -4.75 -0.39
N GLU A 100 2.58 -4.29 -0.97
CA GLU A 100 2.83 -2.86 -1.12
C GLU A 100 1.82 -2.19 -2.05
N ASN A 101 1.49 -2.82 -3.18
CA ASN A 101 0.47 -2.32 -4.10
C ASN A 101 -0.94 -2.29 -3.46
N GLU A 102 -1.29 -3.33 -2.70
CA GLU A 102 -2.56 -3.37 -1.96
C GLU A 102 -2.63 -2.27 -0.89
N ARG A 103 -1.53 -2.03 -0.16
CA ARG A 103 -1.42 -0.91 0.79
C ARG A 103 -1.64 0.42 0.09
N ASP A 104 -0.99 0.65 -1.05
CA ASP A 104 -1.04 1.93 -1.75
C ASP A 104 -2.43 2.17 -2.35
N LEU A 105 -3.08 1.13 -2.88
CA LEU A 105 -4.48 1.21 -3.33
C LEU A 105 -5.41 1.56 -2.18
N ALA A 106 -5.30 0.85 -1.04
CA ALA A 106 -6.13 1.11 0.13
C ALA A 106 -5.93 2.52 0.68
N PHE A 107 -4.68 2.99 0.71
CA PHE A 107 -4.35 4.35 1.12
C PHE A 107 -4.98 5.40 0.19
N ASN A 108 -4.87 5.22 -1.14
CA ASN A 108 -5.48 6.12 -2.10
C ASN A 108 -7.01 6.17 -1.97
N MET A 109 -7.65 5.01 -1.78
CA MET A 109 -9.10 4.94 -1.53
C MET A 109 -9.48 5.68 -0.25
N TYR A 110 -8.70 5.53 0.82
CA TYR A 110 -8.92 6.24 2.07
C TYR A 110 -8.83 7.76 1.90
N VAL A 111 -7.81 8.27 1.19
CA VAL A 111 -7.64 9.70 0.92
C VAL A 111 -8.86 10.27 0.18
N VAL A 112 -9.31 9.60 -0.88
CA VAL A 112 -10.50 10.03 -1.64
C VAL A 112 -11.77 9.97 -0.79
N ALA A 113 -11.91 8.97 0.07
CA ALA A 113 -13.06 8.87 0.97
C ALA A 113 -13.06 10.00 2.00
N ASP A 114 -11.91 10.32 2.61
CA ASP A 114 -11.74 11.40 3.58
C ASP A 114 -12.08 12.77 2.98
N GLU A 115 -11.60 13.06 1.76
CA GLU A 115 -11.95 14.28 1.04
C GLU A 115 -13.46 14.39 0.74
N ASN A 116 -14.08 13.28 0.35
CA ASN A 116 -15.53 13.24 0.11
C ASN A 116 -16.33 13.45 1.40
N CYS A 117 -15.91 12.88 2.52
CA CYS A 117 -16.54 13.11 3.82
C CYS A 117 -16.51 14.59 4.19
N LYS A 118 -15.34 15.24 4.11
CA LYS A 118 -15.19 16.68 4.40
C LYS A 118 -16.07 17.56 3.51
N ARG A 119 -16.18 17.21 2.23
CA ARG A 119 -17.06 17.91 1.28
C ARG A 119 -18.53 17.77 1.67
N LEU A 120 -18.97 16.56 2.02
CA LEU A 120 -20.34 16.29 2.42
C LEU A 120 -20.68 16.97 3.75
N GLU A 121 -19.77 16.96 4.72
CA GLU A 121 -19.92 17.68 5.98
C GLU A 121 -20.13 19.19 5.74
N SER A 122 -19.31 19.78 4.86
CA SER A 122 -19.44 21.19 4.49
C SER A 122 -20.79 21.50 3.83
N GLU A 123 -21.30 20.62 2.98
CA GLU A 123 -22.60 20.80 2.34
C GLU A 123 -23.76 20.60 3.32
N VAL A 124 -23.65 19.65 4.25
CA VAL A 124 -24.62 19.47 5.34
C VAL A 124 -24.70 20.74 6.21
N ASP A 125 -23.55 21.31 6.58
CA ASP A 125 -23.50 22.54 7.37
C ASP A 125 -24.08 23.73 6.61
N ARG A 126 -23.80 23.84 5.30
CA ARG A 126 -24.41 24.84 4.44
C ARG A 126 -25.93 24.72 4.39
N LEU A 127 -26.45 23.50 4.15
CA LEU A 127 -27.89 23.24 4.08
C LEU A 127 -28.57 23.50 5.43
N ARG A 128 -27.92 23.14 6.54
CA ARG A 128 -28.38 23.47 7.89
C ARG A 128 -28.53 24.98 8.06
N GLY A 129 -27.53 25.76 7.67
CA GLY A 129 -27.59 27.23 7.72
C GLY A 129 -28.72 27.82 6.88
N VAL A 130 -28.99 27.26 5.70
CA VAL A 130 -30.12 27.67 4.85
C VAL A 130 -31.47 27.38 5.55
N LEU A 131 -31.63 26.19 6.12
CA LEU A 131 -32.85 25.82 6.85
C LEU A 131 -33.08 26.70 8.09
N GLU A 132 -32.02 26.99 8.84
CA GLU A 132 -32.08 27.90 9.99
C GLU A 132 -32.51 29.31 9.56
N TYR A 133 -31.97 29.82 8.45
CA TYR A 133 -32.42 31.09 7.89
C TYR A 133 -33.91 31.10 7.54
N PHE A 134 -34.42 30.04 6.89
CA PHE A 134 -35.84 29.93 6.56
C PHE A 134 -36.74 29.77 7.79
N ALA A 135 -36.30 29.05 8.82
CA ALA A 135 -37.07 28.84 10.05
C ALA A 135 -37.23 30.14 10.87
N VAL A 136 -36.25 31.04 10.81
CA VAL A 136 -36.24 32.28 11.60
C VAL A 136 -36.74 33.48 10.79
N SER A 137 -36.82 33.39 9.46
CA SER A 137 -37.27 34.49 8.60
C SER A 137 -38.76 34.85 8.80
N PRO A 138 -39.09 36.09 9.19
CA PRO A 138 -40.48 36.55 9.34
C PRO A 138 -41.28 36.52 8.03
N ILE A 139 -40.60 36.56 6.88
CA ILE A 139 -41.22 36.53 5.55
C ILE A 139 -41.93 35.19 5.30
N PHE A 140 -41.43 34.10 5.89
CA PHE A 140 -41.97 32.75 5.67
C PHE A 140 -43.08 32.36 6.67
N ARG A 141 -43.29 33.14 7.74
CA ARG A 141 -44.41 32.95 8.67
C ARG A 141 -45.79 33.28 8.07
N PHE A 142 -45.87 33.71 6.80
CA PHE A 142 -47.14 34.06 6.15
C PHE A 142 -47.78 32.94 5.32
N VAL A 143 -47.16 31.75 5.22
CA VAL A 143 -47.77 30.59 4.53
C VAL A 143 -48.38 29.64 5.58
N GLU A 144 -49.34 30.13 6.36
CA GLU A 144 -49.96 29.36 7.46
C GLU A 144 -51.15 28.49 7.06
N SER A 145 -51.52 28.41 5.77
CA SER A 145 -52.58 27.49 5.35
C SER A 145 -52.00 26.24 4.68
N PRO A 146 -52.13 25.05 5.27
CA PRO A 146 -51.81 23.77 4.63
C PRO A 146 -52.48 23.59 3.26
N HIS A 147 -53.57 24.34 3.02
CA HIS A 147 -54.31 24.30 1.77
C HIS A 147 -53.57 24.96 0.59
N SER A 148 -52.79 26.03 0.83
CA SER A 148 -52.07 26.72 -0.25
C SER A 148 -50.85 25.92 -0.74
N LEU A 149 -50.12 25.27 0.18
CA LEU A 149 -49.01 24.38 -0.16
C LEU A 149 -49.49 23.18 -1.00
N ARG A 150 -50.65 22.61 -0.66
CA ARG A 150 -51.25 21.51 -1.41
C ARG A 150 -51.65 21.93 -2.83
N GLN A 151 -52.21 23.12 -2.99
CA GLN A 151 -52.55 23.68 -4.31
C GLN A 151 -51.31 23.97 -5.16
N MET A 152 -50.24 24.52 -4.59
CA MET A 152 -48.99 24.77 -5.31
C MET A 152 -48.32 23.47 -5.76
N ALA A 153 -48.28 22.44 -4.91
CA ALA A 153 -47.76 21.13 -5.28
C ALA A 153 -48.57 20.47 -6.40
N GLN A 154 -49.90 20.57 -6.36
CA GLN A 154 -50.79 20.06 -7.43
C GLN A 154 -50.62 20.82 -8.75
N MET A 155 -50.37 22.13 -8.71
CA MET A 155 -50.09 22.93 -9.90
C MET A 155 -48.72 22.60 -10.52
N ALA A 156 -47.70 22.35 -9.71
CA ALA A 156 -46.37 21.96 -10.19
C ALA A 156 -46.43 20.59 -10.90
N LEU A 157 -47.07 19.59 -10.27
CA LEU A 157 -47.25 18.26 -10.86
C LEU A 157 -48.03 18.29 -12.18
N ARG A 158 -49.02 19.18 -12.32
CA ARG A 158 -49.76 19.35 -13.58
C ARG A 158 -48.89 19.96 -14.70
N LYS A 159 -47.96 20.85 -14.38
CA LYS A 159 -47.08 21.46 -15.38
C LYS A 159 -46.05 20.48 -15.92
N GLU A 160 -45.51 19.61 -15.07
CA GLU A 160 -44.59 18.54 -15.49
C GLU A 160 -45.30 17.53 -16.40
N ALA A 161 -46.52 17.12 -16.06
CA ALA A 161 -47.31 16.20 -16.88
C ALA A 161 -47.69 16.75 -18.26
N THR A 162 -47.70 18.08 -18.45
CA THR A 162 -47.96 18.71 -19.76
C THR A 162 -46.71 19.00 -20.58
N ALA A 163 -45.51 18.85 -19.98
CA ALA A 163 -44.24 19.11 -20.65
C ALA A 163 -43.70 17.89 -21.40
N ASP A 164 -44.17 16.67 -21.07
CA ASP A 164 -43.76 15.41 -21.71
C ASP A 164 -44.59 15.07 -22.98
N ASP A 165 -45.59 15.88 -23.34
CA ASP A 165 -46.47 15.68 -24.50
C ASP A 165 -46.09 16.59 -25.71
N GLN A 166 -44.91 17.21 -25.71
CA GLN A 166 -44.40 18.07 -26.80
C GLN A 166 -43.10 17.57 -27.43
#